data_AF-R7FUB5-F1
#
_entry.id   AF-R7FUB5-F1
#
_cell.length_a   1.000
_cell.length_b   1.000
_cell.length_c   1.000
_cell.angle_alpha   90.00
_cell.angle_beta   90.00
_cell.angle_gamma   90.00
#
_symmetry.space_group_name_H-M   'P 1'
#
loop_
_entity.id
_entity.type
_entity.pdbx_description
1 polymer ?
#
loop_
_entity_poly.entity_id
_entity_poly.type
_entity_poly.pdbx_seq_one_letter_code
_entity_poly.pdbx_strand_id
1 'polypeptide(L)'
;MAIYYYEDQNGKYSSHTDTRRFSRISGKEAYAYLKSAEGKTRRFMKSNDYEDGGEDVFVEIPAEFIRDYRQGERREQYVNDIREDAGFTEISLYAMQCDGNPNDLLSGEELIADESVDVVAEVMHKMELETLRKALLSLSESEYQLIYDLFLSDPPMKETDIARKLRKTQQMINKDKNRILKKLRNFF
;
A
#
# COMPACT_ATOMS: atom_id res chain seq x y z
N MET A 1 -8.55 -33.20 15.30
CA MET A 1 -7.76 -34.17 16.09
C MET A 1 -6.33 -34.17 15.53
N ALA A 2 -5.28 -34.35 16.34
CA ALA A 2 -3.90 -34.32 15.83
C ALA A 2 -3.38 -35.72 15.46
N ILE A 3 -2.73 -35.83 14.29
CA ILE A 3 -2.04 -37.03 13.80
C ILE A 3 -0.54 -36.77 13.80
N TYR A 4 0.25 -37.76 14.24
CA TYR A 4 1.71 -37.72 14.18
C TYR A 4 2.24 -38.88 13.34
N TYR A 5 3.23 -38.58 12.50
CA TYR A 5 4.03 -39.53 11.76
C TYR A 5 5.46 -39.49 12.28
N TYR A 6 5.96 -40.59 12.83
CA TYR A 6 7.34 -40.72 13.31
C TYR A 6 8.10 -41.77 12.48
N GLU A 7 9.40 -41.56 12.30
CA GLU A 7 10.24 -42.42 11.48
C GLU A 7 10.46 -43.78 12.18
N ASP A 8 10.14 -44.85 11.46
CA ASP A 8 10.15 -46.24 11.92
C ASP A 8 10.48 -47.15 10.74
N GLN A 9 11.49 -48.01 10.89
CA GLN A 9 11.93 -48.94 9.83
C GLN A 9 10.81 -49.89 9.37
N ASN A 10 9.86 -50.19 10.26
CA ASN A 10 8.69 -51.02 9.96
C ASN A 10 7.42 -50.21 9.68
N GLY A 11 7.56 -48.90 9.48
CA GLY A 11 6.46 -48.00 9.22
C GLY A 11 5.66 -48.36 7.96
N LYS A 12 4.35 -48.20 8.04
CA LYS A 12 3.42 -48.48 6.93
C LYS A 12 3.46 -47.43 5.83
N TYR A 13 3.82 -46.19 6.18
CA TYR A 13 3.84 -45.05 5.26
C TYR A 13 5.27 -44.80 4.81
N SER A 14 5.49 -44.37 3.57
CA SER A 14 6.83 -44.04 3.09
C SER A 14 6.91 -42.64 2.52
N SER A 15 8.14 -42.10 2.51
CA SER A 15 8.43 -40.85 1.81
C SER A 15 8.21 -41.01 0.31
N HIS A 16 8.05 -39.90 -0.41
CA HIS A 16 7.92 -39.90 -1.87
C HIS A 16 9.06 -40.66 -2.58
N THR A 17 10.27 -40.64 -2.02
CA THR A 17 11.45 -41.33 -2.54
C THR A 17 11.62 -42.76 -2.03
N ASP A 18 10.69 -43.26 -1.21
CA ASP A 18 10.72 -44.56 -0.51
C ASP A 18 11.99 -44.79 0.35
N THR A 19 12.67 -43.70 0.71
CA THR A 19 13.93 -43.73 1.50
C THR A 19 13.68 -43.78 3.00
N ARG A 20 12.49 -43.32 3.45
CA ARG A 20 12.11 -43.26 4.85
C ARG A 20 10.73 -43.87 5.05
N ARG A 21 10.53 -44.54 6.18
CA ARG A 21 9.27 -45.14 6.58
C ARG A 21 8.76 -44.54 7.87
N PHE A 22 7.44 -44.43 7.98
CA PHE A 22 6.75 -43.72 9.05
C PHE A 22 5.61 -44.55 9.62
N SER A 23 5.45 -44.46 10.93
CA SER A 23 4.34 -45.01 11.70
C SER A 23 3.40 -43.87 12.10
N ARG A 24 2.09 -44.07 11.91
CA ARG A 24 1.04 -43.09 12.22
C ARG A 24 0.46 -43.36 13.60
N ILE A 25 0.42 -42.33 14.45
CA ILE A 25 -0.22 -42.37 15.77
C ILE A 25 -1.12 -41.16 15.95
N SER A 26 -2.16 -41.30 16.78
CA SER A 26 -3.10 -40.19 17.07
C SER A 26 -3.71 -40.34 18.46
N GLY A 27 -4.36 -39.29 18.96
CA GLY A 27 -5.09 -39.32 20.23
C GLY A 27 -4.24 -39.76 21.43
N LYS A 28 -4.69 -40.78 22.16
CA LYS A 28 -4.01 -41.27 23.39
C LYS A 28 -2.65 -41.92 23.09
N GLU A 29 -2.51 -42.59 21.95
CA GLU A 29 -1.25 -43.24 21.55
C GLU A 29 -0.18 -42.20 21.24
N ALA A 30 -0.55 -41.15 20.51
CA ALA A 30 0.34 -40.01 20.27
C ALA A 30 0.79 -39.36 21.59
N TYR A 31 -0.15 -39.14 22.52
CA TYR A 31 0.18 -38.58 23.83
C TYR A 31 1.17 -39.46 24.64
N ALA A 32 0.94 -40.78 24.68
CA ALA A 32 1.82 -41.71 25.36
C ALA A 32 3.21 -41.75 24.71
N TYR A 33 3.27 -41.76 23.38
CA TYR A 33 4.52 -41.73 22.63
C TYR A 33 5.32 -40.45 22.88
N LEU A 34 4.70 -39.27 22.75
CA LEU A 34 5.35 -37.98 22.98
C LEU A 34 5.88 -37.82 24.42
N LYS A 35 5.28 -38.51 25.39
CA LYS A 35 5.75 -38.54 26.79
C LYS A 35 6.84 -39.56 27.07
N SER A 36 7.05 -40.52 26.17
CA SER A 36 8.10 -41.54 26.31
C SER A 36 9.51 -40.92 26.25
N ALA A 37 10.53 -41.67 26.67
CA ALA A 37 11.92 -41.20 26.58
C ALA A 37 12.33 -40.90 25.13
N GLU A 38 11.82 -41.68 24.17
CA GLU A 38 12.08 -41.53 22.74
C GLU A 38 11.32 -40.35 22.13
N GLY A 39 10.02 -40.21 22.42
CA GLY A 39 9.23 -39.11 21.87
C GLY A 39 9.70 -37.72 22.31
N LYS A 40 10.32 -37.61 23.49
CA LYS A 40 10.88 -36.35 24.01
C LYS A 40 12.10 -35.84 23.23
N THR A 41 12.88 -36.75 22.64
CA THR A 41 14.08 -36.37 21.89
C THR A 41 13.74 -36.02 20.44
N ARG A 42 12.67 -36.60 19.89
CA ARG A 42 12.19 -36.34 18.54
C ARG A 42 11.50 -34.98 18.42
N ARG A 43 11.41 -34.47 17.19
CA ARG A 43 10.77 -33.18 16.87
C ARG A 43 9.85 -33.38 15.68
N PHE A 44 8.75 -32.63 15.63
CA PHE A 44 7.73 -32.77 14.60
C PHE A 44 7.39 -31.40 14.04
N MET A 45 7.25 -31.32 12.72
CA MET A 45 6.77 -30.13 12.00
C MET A 45 5.31 -30.34 11.60
N LYS A 46 4.50 -29.29 11.74
CA LYS A 46 3.15 -29.27 11.19
C LYS A 46 3.23 -29.24 9.67
N SER A 47 2.57 -30.19 8.99
CA SER A 47 2.67 -30.34 7.54
C SER A 47 1.46 -29.80 6.78
N ASN A 48 0.47 -29.24 7.47
CA ASN A 48 -0.76 -28.74 6.87
C ASN A 48 -1.26 -27.45 7.52
N ASP A 49 -1.86 -26.60 6.71
CA ASP A 49 -2.44 -25.31 7.10
C ASP A 49 -3.95 -25.31 6.85
N TYR A 50 -4.64 -26.42 7.16
CA TYR A 50 -6.09 -26.49 6.96
C TYR A 50 -6.80 -25.50 7.88
N GLU A 51 -7.32 -24.42 7.31
CA GLU A 51 -8.14 -23.43 8.01
C GLU A 51 -9.56 -23.95 8.31
N ASP A 52 -10.04 -24.94 7.56
CA ASP A 52 -11.44 -25.42 7.58
C ASP A 52 -11.68 -26.66 8.47
N GLY A 53 -11.04 -26.71 9.64
CA GLY A 53 -11.34 -27.73 10.66
C GLY A 53 -10.82 -29.15 10.39
N GLY A 54 -9.81 -29.29 9.52
CA GLY A 54 -9.11 -30.54 9.28
C GLY A 54 -8.32 -31.07 10.49
N GLU A 55 -7.84 -32.32 10.42
CA GLU A 55 -6.94 -32.86 11.43
C GLU A 55 -5.53 -32.25 11.28
N ASP A 56 -4.96 -31.71 12.36
CA ASP A 56 -3.58 -31.24 12.36
C ASP A 56 -2.64 -32.43 12.13
N VAL A 57 -1.79 -32.34 11.11
CA VAL A 57 -0.85 -33.40 10.77
C VAL A 57 0.57 -32.94 11.10
N PHE A 58 1.27 -33.76 11.87
CA PHE A 58 2.64 -33.55 12.29
C PHE A 58 3.53 -34.66 11.74
N VAL A 59 4.66 -34.30 11.15
CA VAL A 59 5.64 -35.24 10.59
C VAL A 59 6.97 -35.03 11.30
N GLU A 60 7.62 -36.12 11.69
CA GLU A 60 8.92 -36.05 12.36
C GLU A 60 9.96 -35.37 11.48
N ILE A 61 10.72 -34.47 12.11
CA ILE A 61 11.84 -33.77 11.51
C ILE A 61 13.08 -34.66 11.63
N PRO A 62 13.67 -35.08 10.52
CA PRO A 62 14.90 -35.87 10.54
C PRO A 62 16.02 -35.10 11.23
N ALA A 63 16.89 -35.80 11.95
CA ALA A 63 17.93 -35.19 12.79
C ALA A 63 18.83 -34.19 12.04
N GLU A 64 19.11 -34.45 10.77
CA GLU A 64 19.89 -33.59 9.88
C GLU A 64 19.25 -32.23 9.61
N PHE A 65 17.92 -32.13 9.64
CA PHE A 65 17.18 -30.89 9.34
C PHE A 65 16.73 -30.13 10.60
N ILE A 66 16.93 -30.70 11.81
CA ILE A 66 16.50 -30.06 13.07
C ILE A 66 17.15 -28.68 13.25
N ARG A 67 18.41 -28.52 12.83
CA ARG A 67 19.13 -27.24 12.97
C ARG A 67 18.49 -26.14 12.12
N ASP A 68 18.24 -26.43 10.85
CA ASP A 68 17.70 -25.47 9.89
C ASP A 68 16.26 -25.10 10.26
N TYR A 69 15.48 -26.09 10.68
CA TYR A 69 14.13 -25.86 11.17
C TYR A 69 14.11 -24.92 12.39
N ARG A 70 14.98 -25.16 13.38
CA ARG A 70 15.09 -24.29 14.56
C ARG A 70 15.57 -22.88 14.23
N GLN A 71 16.34 -22.71 13.17
CA GLN A 71 16.75 -21.38 12.73
C GLN A 71 15.54 -20.58 12.22
N GLY A 72 14.65 -21.24 11.47
CA GLY A 72 13.37 -20.66 11.03
C GLY A 72 12.50 -20.24 12.21
N GLU A 73 12.22 -21.16 13.14
CA GLU A 73 11.39 -20.87 14.33
C GLU A 73 11.95 -19.71 15.15
N ARG A 74 13.27 -19.67 15.37
CA ARG A 74 13.90 -18.57 16.14
C ARG A 74 13.80 -17.23 15.44
N ARG A 75 13.86 -17.21 14.10
CA ARG A 75 13.69 -15.98 13.33
C ARG A 75 12.26 -15.46 13.49
N GLU A 76 11.26 -16.34 13.40
CA GLU A 76 9.86 -15.97 13.60
C GLU A 76 9.60 -15.47 15.02
N GLN A 77 10.12 -16.18 16.04
CA GLN A 77 10.05 -15.75 17.43
C GLN A 77 10.66 -14.36 17.62
N TYR A 78 11.89 -14.15 17.15
CA TYR A 78 12.56 -12.85 17.26
C TYR A 78 11.78 -11.70 16.61
N VAL A 79 11.17 -11.94 15.43
CA VAL A 79 10.33 -10.93 14.77
C VAL A 79 9.06 -10.65 15.58
N ASN A 80 8.43 -11.67 16.15
CA ASN A 80 7.25 -11.50 17.00
C ASN A 80 7.59 -10.77 18.31
N ASP A 81 8.70 -11.11 18.95
CA ASP A 81 9.17 -10.43 20.17
C ASP A 81 9.40 -8.92 19.89
N ILE A 82 10.06 -8.58 18.77
CA ILE A 82 10.23 -7.17 18.37
C ILE A 82 8.88 -6.49 18.15
N ARG A 83 7.92 -7.18 17.51
CA ARG A 83 6.59 -6.63 17.23
C ARG A 83 5.82 -6.35 18.53
N GLU A 84 5.87 -7.27 19.48
CA GLU A 84 5.26 -7.11 20.80
C GLU A 84 5.93 -5.95 21.58
N ASP A 85 7.26 -5.90 21.60
CA ASP A 85 8.04 -4.86 22.28
C ASP A 85 7.82 -3.46 21.68
N ALA A 86 7.59 -3.37 20.37
CA ALA A 86 7.36 -2.09 19.69
C ALA A 86 6.05 -1.41 20.11
N GLY A 87 5.09 -2.15 20.67
CA GLY A 87 3.82 -1.60 21.16
C GLY A 87 2.89 -1.06 20.06
N PHE A 88 3.14 -1.39 18.79
CA PHE A 88 2.28 -1.03 17.66
C PHE A 88 1.51 -2.24 17.16
N THR A 89 0.24 -2.04 16.81
CA THR A 89 -0.58 -3.06 16.15
C THR A 89 -0.49 -2.87 14.64
N GLU A 90 -0.02 -3.90 13.93
CA GLU A 90 -0.03 -3.93 12.46
C GLU A 90 -1.45 -4.26 11.99
N ILE A 91 -2.06 -3.36 11.22
CA ILE A 91 -3.36 -3.57 10.58
C ILE A 91 -3.13 -3.46 9.08
N SER A 92 -3.59 -4.46 8.32
CA SER A 92 -3.54 -4.37 6.87
C SER A 92 -4.49 -3.27 6.40
N LEU A 93 -3.96 -2.34 5.60
CA LEU A 93 -4.71 -1.27 4.96
C LEU A 93 -5.93 -1.82 4.18
N TYR A 94 -5.79 -3.03 3.61
CA TYR A 94 -6.82 -3.69 2.81
C TYR A 94 -7.67 -4.71 3.59
N ALA A 95 -7.38 -4.94 4.87
CA ALA A 95 -8.19 -5.84 5.71
C ALA A 95 -9.41 -5.13 6.31
N MET A 96 -9.44 -3.79 6.28
CA MET A 96 -10.58 -3.03 6.76
C MET A 96 -11.68 -3.02 5.69
N GLN A 97 -12.63 -3.95 5.82
CA GLN A 97 -13.93 -3.83 5.14
C GLN A 97 -14.88 -3.17 6.13
N CYS A 98 -15.46 -2.03 5.76
CA CYS A 98 -16.49 -1.39 6.58
C CYS A 98 -17.68 -2.35 6.70
N ASP A 99 -18.05 -2.66 7.95
CA ASP A 99 -19.29 -3.28 8.44
C ASP A 99 -20.17 -4.09 7.45
N GLY A 100 -19.57 -4.98 6.65
CA GLY A 100 -20.28 -5.99 5.87
C GLY A 100 -21.26 -5.48 4.82
N ASN A 101 -21.34 -4.17 4.55
CA ASN A 101 -22.14 -3.61 3.47
C ASN A 101 -21.30 -3.55 2.19
N PRO A 102 -21.58 -4.38 1.17
CA PRO A 102 -20.78 -4.42 -0.06
C PRO A 102 -20.79 -3.11 -0.86
N ASN A 103 -21.74 -2.21 -0.57
CA ASN A 103 -21.86 -0.91 -1.22
C ASN A 103 -21.13 0.22 -0.47
N ASP A 104 -20.55 -0.06 0.70
CA ASP A 104 -19.88 0.92 1.56
C ASP A 104 -18.43 0.48 1.87
N LEU A 105 -17.78 -0.11 0.86
CA LEU A 105 -16.38 -0.51 0.96
C LEU A 105 -15.50 0.73 0.78
N LEU A 106 -15.28 1.48 1.85
CA LEU A 106 -14.19 2.44 1.88
C LEU A 106 -12.86 1.69 1.81
N SER A 107 -11.93 2.18 1.01
CA SER A 107 -10.56 1.68 1.02
C SER A 107 -9.84 2.10 2.31
N GLY A 108 -8.76 1.41 2.71
CA GLY A 108 -8.02 1.79 3.92
C GLY A 108 -7.43 3.20 3.84
N GLU A 109 -7.10 3.65 2.63
CA GLU A 109 -6.68 5.02 2.34
C GLU A 109 -7.80 6.04 2.62
N GLU A 110 -9.06 5.68 2.36
CA GLU A 110 -10.21 6.54 2.65
C GLU A 110 -10.58 6.54 4.13
N LEU A 111 -10.38 5.42 4.84
CA LEU A 111 -10.60 5.30 6.28
C LEU A 111 -9.58 6.08 7.13
N ILE A 112 -8.35 6.21 6.65
CA ILE A 112 -7.25 6.91 7.33
C ILE A 112 -6.73 8.04 6.43
N ALA A 113 -7.65 8.85 5.91
CA ALA A 113 -7.33 9.95 5.03
C ALA A 113 -6.55 11.06 5.77
N ASP A 114 -5.55 11.64 5.10
CA ASP A 114 -4.90 12.86 5.56
C ASP A 114 -5.78 14.07 5.21
N GLU A 115 -6.58 14.52 6.18
CA GLU A 115 -7.49 15.65 6.01
C GLU A 115 -6.78 16.99 5.72
N SER A 116 -5.45 17.06 5.89
CA SER A 116 -4.68 18.26 5.54
C SER A 116 -4.40 18.38 4.04
N VAL A 117 -4.65 17.32 3.26
CA VAL A 117 -4.35 17.25 1.83
C VAL A 117 -5.65 17.10 1.02
N ASP A 118 -6.02 18.14 0.29
CA ASP A 118 -7.10 18.08 -0.70
C ASP A 118 -6.52 17.79 -2.10
N VAL A 119 -6.38 16.51 -2.41
CA VAL A 119 -5.85 16.03 -3.69
C VAL A 119 -6.72 16.51 -4.86
N VAL A 120 -8.04 16.58 -4.67
CA VAL A 120 -8.97 17.01 -5.72
C VAL A 120 -8.73 18.48 -6.04
N ALA A 121 -8.68 19.34 -5.02
CA ALA A 121 -8.37 20.75 -5.20
C ALA A 121 -7.00 20.96 -5.84
N GLU A 122 -5.97 20.20 -5.44
CA GLU A 122 -4.63 20.30 -6.03
C GLU A 122 -4.64 19.94 -7.53
N VAL A 123 -5.32 18.86 -7.91
CA VAL A 123 -5.46 18.44 -9.31
C VAL A 123 -6.23 19.48 -10.12
N MET A 124 -7.34 19.99 -9.59
CA MET A 124 -8.11 21.05 -10.25
C MET A 124 -7.26 22.31 -10.46
N HIS A 125 -6.50 22.73 -9.45
CA HIS A 125 -5.60 23.87 -9.57
C HIS A 125 -4.51 23.66 -10.64
N LYS A 126 -3.93 22.46 -10.72
CA LYS A 126 -2.96 22.12 -11.78
C LYS A 126 -3.59 22.19 -13.17
N MET A 127 -4.82 21.67 -13.34
CA MET A 127 -5.55 21.74 -14.61
C MET A 127 -5.88 23.18 -15.02
N GLU A 128 -6.27 24.02 -14.07
CA GLU A 128 -6.50 25.45 -14.29
C GLU A 128 -5.22 26.17 -14.71
N LEU A 129 -4.09 25.89 -14.05
CA LEU A 129 -2.78 26.44 -14.40
C LEU A 129 -2.31 26.02 -15.79
N GLU A 130 -2.53 24.77 -16.18
CA GLU A 130 -2.21 24.31 -17.54
C GLU A 130 -3.06 25.02 -18.59
N THR A 131 -4.36 25.18 -18.32
CA THR A 131 -5.27 25.91 -19.19
C THR A 131 -4.85 27.38 -19.31
N LEU A 132 -4.49 28.02 -18.20
CA LEU A 132 -3.96 29.38 -18.18
C LEU A 132 -2.67 29.51 -18.99
N ARG A 133 -1.72 28.59 -18.83
CA ARG A 133 -0.48 28.57 -19.61
C ARG A 133 -0.75 28.45 -21.11
N LYS A 134 -1.64 27.54 -21.52
CA LYS A 134 -2.05 27.40 -22.93
C LYS A 134 -2.71 28.67 -23.46
N ALA A 135 -3.59 29.29 -22.67
CA ALA A 135 -4.25 30.53 -23.03
C ALA A 135 -3.23 31.67 -23.22
N LEU A 136 -2.28 31.83 -22.30
CA LEU A 136 -1.23 32.84 -22.39
C LEU A 136 -0.29 32.62 -23.58
N LEU A 137 0.06 31.36 -23.89
CA LEU A 137 0.89 31.01 -25.05
C LEU A 137 0.19 31.28 -26.40
N SER A 138 -1.14 31.39 -26.41
CA SER A 138 -1.91 31.72 -27.62
C SER A 138 -1.87 33.21 -27.99
N LEU A 139 -1.41 34.07 -27.07
CA LEU A 139 -1.32 35.52 -27.29
C LEU A 139 -0.08 35.87 -28.12
N SER A 140 -0.16 36.97 -28.88
CA SER A 140 1.06 37.57 -29.43
C SER A 140 1.91 38.16 -28.31
N GLU A 141 3.21 38.38 -28.56
CA GLU A 141 4.14 38.95 -27.58
C GLU A 141 3.65 40.28 -26.98
N SER A 142 3.05 41.14 -27.80
CA SER A 142 2.49 42.42 -27.35
C SER A 142 1.21 42.27 -26.53
N GLU A 143 0.38 41.28 -26.83
CA GLU A 143 -0.82 40.97 -26.06
C GLU A 143 -0.46 40.34 -24.72
N TYR A 144 0.50 39.41 -24.72
CA TYR A 144 1.05 38.80 -23.51
C TYR A 144 1.66 39.86 -22.59
N GLN A 145 2.50 40.76 -23.12
CA GLN A 145 3.14 41.80 -22.30
C GLN A 145 2.11 42.71 -21.62
N LEU A 146 1.00 43.04 -22.30
CA LEU A 146 -0.06 43.84 -21.70
C LEU A 146 -0.77 43.09 -20.56
N ILE A 147 -1.06 41.80 -20.73
CA ILE A 147 -1.65 40.97 -19.66
C ILE A 147 -0.66 40.78 -18.50
N TYR A 148 0.62 40.58 -18.81
CA TYR A 148 1.67 40.46 -17.81
C TYR A 148 1.78 41.72 -16.96
N ASP A 149 1.95 42.90 -17.58
CA ASP A 149 2.05 44.18 -16.87
C ASP A 149 0.79 44.48 -16.04
N LEU A 150 -0.41 44.04 -16.47
CA LEU A 150 -1.67 44.30 -15.77
C LEU A 150 -1.96 43.35 -14.60
N PHE A 151 -1.54 42.09 -14.68
CA PHE A 151 -2.01 41.04 -13.76
C PHE A 151 -0.91 40.15 -13.17
N LEU A 152 0.22 39.97 -13.86
CA LEU A 152 1.24 38.98 -13.49
C LEU A 152 2.56 39.60 -13.03
N SER A 153 2.80 40.89 -13.28
CA SER A 153 3.93 41.60 -12.73
C SER A 153 3.73 41.83 -11.23
N ASP A 154 4.83 41.91 -10.48
CA ASP A 154 4.81 42.25 -9.06
C ASP A 154 5.60 43.55 -8.80
N PRO A 155 4.93 44.66 -8.42
CA PRO A 155 3.48 44.80 -8.33
C PRO A 155 2.80 44.91 -9.72
N PRO A 156 1.49 44.63 -9.82
CA PRO A 156 0.73 44.87 -11.04
C PRO A 156 0.68 46.36 -11.40
N MET A 157 0.84 46.68 -12.68
CA MET A 157 0.74 48.07 -13.18
C MET A 157 -0.71 48.47 -13.43
N LYS A 158 -1.03 49.75 -13.20
CA LYS A 158 -2.34 50.32 -13.57
C LYS A 158 -2.38 50.64 -15.05
N GLU A 159 -3.58 50.59 -15.64
CA GLU A 159 -3.80 50.97 -17.05
C GLU A 159 -3.26 52.36 -17.38
N THR A 160 -3.35 53.32 -16.44
CA THR A 160 -2.85 54.69 -16.61
C THR A 160 -1.34 54.76 -16.76
N ASP A 161 -0.62 53.90 -16.05
CA ASP A 161 0.84 53.87 -16.05
C ASP A 161 1.36 53.20 -17.33
N ILE A 162 0.69 52.12 -17.75
CA ILE A 162 0.93 51.46 -19.04
C ILE A 162 0.60 52.40 -20.20
N ALA A 163 -0.51 53.14 -20.12
CA ALA A 163 -0.90 54.13 -21.12
C ALA A 163 0.18 55.21 -21.28
N ARG A 164 0.74 55.71 -20.17
CA ARG A 164 1.86 56.68 -20.17
C ARG A 164 3.12 56.08 -20.79
N LYS A 165 3.49 54.85 -20.40
CA LYS A 165 4.64 54.09 -20.93
C LYS A 165 4.55 53.91 -22.45
N LEU A 166 3.36 53.59 -22.96
CA LEU A 166 3.12 53.33 -24.38
C LEU A 166 2.68 54.57 -25.17
N ARG A 167 2.62 55.76 -24.54
CA ARG A 167 2.10 57.01 -25.14
C ARG A 167 0.72 56.83 -25.79
N LYS A 168 -0.14 56.02 -25.17
CA LYS A 168 -1.52 55.76 -25.57
C LYS A 168 -2.49 56.40 -24.57
N THR A 169 -3.77 56.48 -24.92
CA THR A 169 -4.82 56.83 -23.95
C THR A 169 -5.19 55.61 -23.12
N GLN A 170 -5.62 55.83 -21.87
CA GLN A 170 -6.14 54.76 -21.01
C GLN A 170 -7.29 53.99 -21.68
N GLN A 171 -8.16 54.69 -22.41
CA GLN A 171 -9.27 54.07 -23.14
C GLN A 171 -8.79 53.07 -24.20
N MET A 172 -7.68 53.34 -24.90
CA MET A 172 -7.09 52.39 -25.85
C MET A 172 -6.58 51.15 -25.13
N ILE A 173 -5.91 51.32 -23.98
CA ILE A 173 -5.43 50.20 -23.15
C ILE A 173 -6.60 49.34 -22.67
N ASN A 174 -7.67 49.95 -22.17
CA ASN A 174 -8.87 49.22 -21.75
C ASN A 174 -9.53 48.46 -22.91
N LYS A 175 -9.59 49.05 -24.12
CA LYS A 175 -10.07 48.35 -25.32
C LYS A 175 -9.20 47.15 -25.69
N ASP A 176 -7.88 47.33 -25.70
CA ASP A 176 -6.91 46.25 -25.99
C ASP A 176 -7.03 45.13 -24.95
N LYS A 177 -7.07 45.46 -23.65
CA LYS A 177 -7.28 44.53 -22.54
C LYS A 177 -8.55 43.71 -22.73
N ASN A 178 -9.69 44.36 -22.97
CA ASN A 178 -10.97 43.65 -23.13
C ASN A 178 -11.00 42.76 -24.37
N ARG A 179 -10.33 43.14 -25.46
CA ARG A 179 -10.17 42.28 -26.63
C ARG A 179 -9.36 41.03 -26.29
N ILE A 180 -8.25 41.17 -25.56
CA ILE A 180 -7.40 40.04 -25.17
C ILE A 180 -8.13 39.12 -24.19
N LEU A 181 -8.81 39.67 -23.18
CA LEU A 181 -9.60 38.87 -22.24
C LEU A 181 -10.71 38.08 -22.95
N LYS A 182 -11.33 38.63 -24.00
CA LYS A 182 -12.27 37.88 -24.85
C LYS A 182 -11.62 36.71 -25.58
N LYS A 183 -10.35 36.83 -26.02
CA LYS A 183 -9.61 35.71 -26.61
C LYS A 183 -9.33 34.63 -25.57
N LEU A 184 -8.85 35.03 -24.39
CA LEU A 184 -8.52 34.11 -23.29
C LEU A 184 -9.77 33.38 -22.77
N ARG A 185 -10.95 34.01 -22.80
CA ARG A 185 -12.21 33.38 -22.44
C ARG A 185 -12.53 32.13 -23.27
N ASN A 186 -11.98 31.97 -24.47
CA ASN A 186 -12.24 30.76 -25.26
C ASN A 186 -11.54 29.51 -24.70
N PHE A 187 -10.67 29.66 -23.70
CA PHE A 187 -9.97 28.55 -23.05
C PHE A 187 -10.66 28.07 -21.76
N PHE A 188 -11.62 28.83 -21.22
CA PHE A 188 -12.27 28.60 -19.93
C PHE A 188 -13.80 28.66 -20.06
#